data_AF-C4WRG2-F1
#
_entry.id   AF-C4WRG2-F1
#
_cell.length_a   1.000
_cell.length_b   1.000
_cell.length_c   1.000
_cell.angle_alpha   90.00
_cell.angle_beta   90.00
_cell.angle_gamma   90.00
#
_symmetry.space_group_name_H-M   'P 1'
#
loop_
_entity.id
_entity.type
_entity.pdbx_description
1 polymer ?
#
loop_
_entity_poly.entity_id
_entity_poly.type
_entity_poly.pdbx_seq_one_letter_code
_entity_poly.pdbx_strand_id
1 'polypeptide(L)'
;MSDRINCCVPFCRRTRHNRDNTSEWICSEHWKTVPLHLKRRKYKLFRRYKRLFGLNGYWCYPAGSDKRVIAVRLDRLCDKAWARCRDAAIERAVGLG
;
A
#
# COMPACT_ATOMS: atom_id res chain seq x y z
N MET A 1 18.18 12.85 4.25
CA MET A 1 17.01 12.46 3.42
C MET A 1 15.78 12.97 4.14
N SER A 2 14.83 13.61 3.46
CA SER A 2 13.71 14.27 4.14
C SER A 2 12.94 13.25 4.99
N ASP A 3 12.93 13.45 6.30
CA ASP A 3 12.15 12.62 7.25
C ASP A 3 10.64 12.68 6.98
N ARG A 4 10.20 13.53 6.06
CA ARG A 4 8.80 13.73 5.71
C ARG A 4 8.50 13.22 4.31
N ILE A 5 7.43 12.44 4.20
CA ILE A 5 6.82 12.00 2.95
C ILE A 5 5.55 12.81 2.67
N ASN A 6 5.38 13.25 1.43
CA ASN A 6 4.20 13.96 0.94
C ASN A 6 3.07 12.97 0.61
N CYS A 7 1.83 13.42 0.71
CA CYS A 7 0.70 12.67 0.18
C CYS A 7 0.86 12.51 -1.34
N CYS A 8 0.68 11.30 -1.87
CA CYS A 8 0.81 11.01 -3.30
C CYS A 8 -0.35 11.51 -4.17
N VAL A 9 -1.29 12.28 -3.60
CA VAL A 9 -2.44 12.82 -4.34
C VAL A 9 -2.05 14.18 -4.91
N PRO A 10 -2.29 14.44 -6.22
CA PRO A 10 -1.94 15.70 -6.86
C PRO A 10 -2.42 16.92 -6.06
N PHE A 11 -1.57 17.95 -6.02
CA PHE A 11 -1.82 19.22 -5.32
C PHE A 11 -2.01 19.13 -3.80
N CYS A 12 -1.95 17.93 -3.21
CA CYS A 12 -2.00 17.77 -1.76
C CYS A 12 -0.67 18.16 -1.12
N ARG A 13 -0.70 19.14 -0.20
CA ARG A 13 0.48 19.57 0.56
C ARG A 13 0.64 18.88 1.91
N ARG A 14 -0.22 17.91 2.25
CA ARG A 14 -0.12 17.19 3.52
C ARG A 14 1.12 16.31 3.51
N THR A 15 1.82 16.29 4.64
CA THR A 15 3.06 15.53 4.84
C THR A 15 3.01 14.79 6.17
N ARG A 16 3.70 13.66 6.29
CA ARG A 16 3.90 12.94 7.56
C ARG A 16 5.35 12.55 7.74
N HIS A 17 5.76 12.28 8.97
CA HIS A 17 7.05 11.63 9.24
C HIS A 17 7.08 10.22 8.64
N ASN A 18 8.13 9.85 7.93
CA ASN A 18 8.29 8.56 7.25
C ASN A 18 9.00 7.53 8.14
N ARG A 19 8.51 7.33 9.37
CA ARG A 19 9.10 6.38 10.33
C ARG A 19 9.16 4.95 9.79
N ASP A 20 8.20 4.61 8.94
CA ASP A 20 8.03 3.27 8.37
C ASP A 20 8.85 3.08 7.07
N ASN A 21 9.64 4.08 6.66
CA ASN A 21 10.40 4.09 5.41
C ASN A 21 9.58 3.67 4.16
N THR A 22 8.34 4.13 4.08
CA THR A 22 7.43 3.87 2.96
C THR A 22 7.76 4.75 1.76
N SER A 23 7.58 4.24 0.54
CA SER A 23 7.79 5.00 -0.70
C SER A 23 6.61 5.92 -1.04
N GLU A 24 5.40 5.54 -0.64
CA GLU A 24 4.17 6.27 -0.94
C GLU A 24 3.26 6.35 0.29
N TRP A 25 2.46 7.42 0.35
CA TRP A 25 1.48 7.62 1.42
C TRP A 25 0.27 8.42 0.95
N ILE A 26 -0.92 8.05 1.44
CA ILE A 26 -2.17 8.79 1.25
C ILE A 26 -2.57 9.40 2.60
N CYS A 27 -2.78 10.72 2.66
CA CYS A 27 -3.20 11.40 3.88
C CYS A 27 -4.60 10.97 4.35
N SER A 28 -4.92 11.27 5.62
CA SER A 28 -6.21 10.90 6.23
C SER A 28 -7.42 11.37 5.42
N GLU A 29 -7.39 12.60 4.88
CA GLU A 29 -8.50 13.16 4.12
C GLU A 29 -8.72 12.44 2.79
N HIS A 30 -7.67 12.18 2.03
CA HIS A 30 -7.78 11.42 0.79
C HIS A 30 -8.03 9.93 1.04
N TRP A 31 -7.60 9.40 2.18
CA TRP A 31 -7.93 8.03 2.53
C TRP A 31 -9.43 7.86 2.76
N LYS A 32 -10.14 8.87 3.29
CA LYS A 32 -11.60 8.81 3.46
C LYS A 32 -12.32 8.63 2.12
N THR A 33 -11.84 9.27 1.05
CA THR A 33 -12.47 9.21 -0.28
C THR A 33 -12.27 7.87 -0.98
N VAL A 34 -11.31 7.03 -0.58
CA VAL A 34 -11.10 5.71 -1.17
C VAL A 34 -12.32 4.78 -0.90
N PRO A 35 -12.84 4.02 -1.88
CA PRO A 35 -14.02 3.20 -1.71
C PRO A 35 -13.79 2.10 -0.67
N LEU A 36 -14.83 1.80 0.11
CA LEU A 36 -14.74 0.81 1.18
C LEU A 36 -14.37 -0.59 0.66
N HIS A 37 -14.83 -0.97 -0.52
CA HIS A 37 -14.52 -2.29 -1.10
C HIS A 37 -13.02 -2.44 -1.45
N LEU A 38 -12.36 -1.36 -1.91
CA LEU A 38 -10.91 -1.37 -2.17
C LEU A 38 -10.11 -1.47 -0.87
N LYS A 39 -10.50 -0.69 0.16
CA LYS A 39 -9.93 -0.78 1.51
C LYS A 39 -10.03 -2.20 2.06
N ARG A 40 -11.23 -2.80 1.99
CA ARG A 40 -11.49 -4.18 2.43
C ARG A 40 -10.59 -5.18 1.71
N ARG A 41 -10.42 -5.04 0.39
CA ARG A 41 -9.53 -5.90 -0.41
C ARG A 41 -8.07 -5.78 0.02
N LYS A 42 -7.54 -4.55 0.17
CA LYS A 42 -6.17 -4.29 0.67
C LYS A 42 -5.96 -4.98 2.01
N TYR A 43 -6.81 -4.73 2.99
CA TYR A 43 -6.63 -5.30 4.33
C TYR A 43 -6.83 -6.82 4.38
N LYS A 44 -7.71 -7.40 3.55
CA LYS A 44 -7.85 -8.85 3.43
C LYS A 44 -6.54 -9.50 2.97
N LEU A 45 -5.90 -8.96 1.94
CA LEU A 45 -4.64 -9.46 1.41
C LEU A 45 -3.49 -9.26 2.41
N PHE A 46 -3.41 -8.07 3.03
CA PHE A 46 -2.41 -7.80 4.05
C PHE A 46 -2.52 -8.74 5.26
N ARG A 47 -3.73 -8.98 5.77
CA ARG A 47 -3.95 -9.94 6.86
C ARG A 47 -3.57 -11.37 6.45
N ARG A 48 -3.85 -11.76 5.20
CA ARG A 48 -3.44 -13.06 4.67
C ARG A 48 -1.92 -13.17 4.62
N TYR A 49 -1.22 -12.13 4.17
CA TYR A 49 0.24 -12.11 4.13
C TYR A 49 0.80 -12.22 5.54
N LYS A 50 0.34 -11.37 6.46
CA LYS A 50 0.79 -11.37 7.86
C LYS A 50 0.57 -12.72 8.55
N ARG A 51 -0.53 -13.42 8.26
CA ARG A 51 -0.80 -14.76 8.81
C ARG A 51 0.20 -15.80 8.34
N LEU A 52 0.62 -15.75 7.07
CA LEU A 52 1.50 -16.76 6.48
C LEU A 52 2.99 -16.45 6.69
N PHE A 53 3.36 -15.17 6.73
CA PHE A 53 4.75 -14.71 6.64
C PHE A 53 5.17 -13.78 7.78
N GLY A 54 4.23 -13.36 8.63
CA GLY A 54 4.49 -12.38 9.69
C GLY A 54 4.74 -10.98 9.12
N LEU A 55 5.72 -10.28 9.68
CA LEU A 55 6.18 -8.97 9.20
C LEU A 55 7.39 -9.09 8.25
N ASN A 56 7.78 -10.31 7.89
CA ASN A 56 8.95 -10.55 7.06
C ASN A 56 8.65 -10.20 5.60
N GLY A 57 9.55 -9.43 4.97
CA GLY A 57 9.54 -9.27 3.52
C GLY A 57 9.86 -10.59 2.82
N TYR A 58 9.43 -10.74 1.56
CA TYR A 58 9.68 -11.97 0.80
C TYR A 58 11.18 -12.27 0.62
N TRP A 59 12.03 -11.23 0.69
CA TRP A 59 13.49 -11.36 0.55
C TRP A 59 14.15 -12.13 1.69
N CYS A 60 13.48 -12.29 2.84
CA CYS A 60 13.96 -13.10 3.97
C CYS A 60 13.97 -14.61 3.66
N TYR A 61 13.31 -15.05 2.59
CA TYR A 61 13.25 -16.46 2.19
C TYR A 61 14.25 -16.75 1.05
N PRO A 62 14.89 -17.94 1.02
CA PRO A 62 15.85 -18.29 -0.04
C PRO A 62 15.26 -18.14 -1.45
N ALA A 63 16.08 -17.65 -2.38
CA ALA A 63 15.71 -17.55 -3.78
C ALA A 63 15.30 -18.94 -4.33
N GLY A 64 14.24 -18.99 -5.14
CA GLY A 64 13.72 -20.24 -5.70
C GLY A 64 12.90 -21.11 -4.74
N SER A 65 12.89 -20.85 -3.43
CA SER A 65 12.05 -21.64 -2.51
C SER A 65 10.56 -21.43 -2.74
N ASP A 66 9.75 -22.49 -2.58
CA ASP A 66 8.28 -22.42 -2.67
C ASP A 66 7.70 -21.33 -1.78
N LYS A 67 8.25 -21.19 -0.57
CA LYS A 67 7.85 -20.17 0.39
C LYS A 67 8.07 -18.76 -0.17
N ARG A 68 9.23 -18.49 -0.79
CA ARG A 68 9.49 -17.20 -1.44
C ARG A 68 8.56 -16.97 -2.61
N VAL A 69 8.31 -17.98 -3.45
CA VAL A 69 7.41 -17.88 -4.61
C VAL A 69 6.00 -17.47 -4.16
N ILE A 70 5.46 -18.11 -3.12
CA ILE A 70 4.14 -17.77 -2.56
C ILE A 70 4.16 -16.37 -1.94
N ALA A 71 5.21 -16.02 -1.17
CA ALA A 71 5.35 -14.71 -0.55
C ALA A 71 5.37 -13.59 -1.60
N VAL A 72 6.21 -13.71 -2.64
CA VAL A 72 6.28 -12.75 -3.76
C VAL A 72 4.93 -12.60 -4.45
N ARG A 73 4.22 -13.70 -4.69
CA ARG A 73 2.90 -13.65 -5.33
C ARG A 73 1.90 -12.86 -4.50
N LEU A 74 1.88 -13.07 -3.19
CA LEU A 74 0.94 -12.39 -2.30
C LEU A 74 1.32 -10.93 -2.05
N ASP A 75 2.61 -10.65 -1.92
CA ASP A 75 3.16 -9.30 -1.82
C ASP A 75 2.76 -8.44 -3.04
N ARG A 76 2.97 -8.95 -4.26
CA ARG A 76 2.51 -8.32 -5.50
C ARG A 76 0.99 -8.08 -5.54
N LEU A 77 0.19 -8.95 -4.92
CA LEU A 77 -1.26 -8.74 -4.81
C LEU A 77 -1.59 -7.62 -3.82
N CYS A 78 -0.85 -7.51 -2.71
CA CYS A 78 -0.95 -6.39 -1.78
C CYS A 78 -0.61 -5.07 -2.50
N ASP A 79 0.47 -5.04 -3.27
CA ASP A 79 0.87 -3.86 -4.06
C ASP A 79 -0.20 -3.43 -5.06
N LYS A 80 -0.73 -4.39 -5.83
CA LYS A 80 -1.84 -4.11 -6.75
C LYS A 80 -3.08 -3.57 -6.04
N ALA A 81 -3.40 -4.12 -4.85
CA ALA A 81 -4.53 -3.62 -4.08
C ALA A 81 -4.27 -2.21 -3.50
N TRP A 82 -3.02 -1.90 -3.14
CA TRP A 82 -2.61 -0.55 -2.75
C TRP A 82 -2.72 0.42 -3.93
N ALA A 83 -2.16 0.07 -5.08
CA ALA A 83 -2.23 0.88 -6.31
C ALA A 83 -3.68 1.26 -6.63
N ARG A 84 -4.61 0.29 -6.61
CA ARG A 84 -6.04 0.58 -6.80
C ARG A 84 -6.62 1.57 -5.79
N CYS A 85 -6.21 1.50 -4.52
CA CYS A 85 -6.64 2.49 -3.52
C CYS A 85 -6.09 3.87 -3.82
N ARG A 86 -4.80 3.94 -4.21
CA ARG A 86 -4.11 5.18 -4.58
C ARG A 86 -4.74 5.82 -5.80
N ASP A 87 -4.91 5.06 -6.88
CA ASP A 87 -5.48 5.54 -8.13
C ASP A 87 -6.90 6.09 -7.87
N ALA A 88 -7.74 5.36 -7.13
CA ALA A 88 -9.08 5.83 -6.76
C ALA A 88 -9.09 7.08 -5.85
N ALA A 89 -8.01 7.33 -5.09
CA ALA A 89 -7.86 8.56 -4.31
C ALA A 89 -7.48 9.73 -5.22
N ILE A 90 -6.59 9.49 -6.19
CA ILE A 90 -6.13 10.48 -7.18
C ILE A 90 -7.30 10.88 -8.07
N GLU A 91 -7.95 9.90 -8.69
CA GLU A 91 -9.12 10.05 -9.56
C GLU A 91 -10.17 10.96 -8.92
N ARG A 92 -10.61 10.64 -7.69
CA ARG A 92 -11.57 11.48 -6.97
C ARG A 92 -11.07 12.88 -6.64
N ALA A 93 -9.80 13.04 -6.33
CA ALA A 93 -9.23 14.35 -6.01
C ALA A 93 -9.17 15.29 -7.23
N VAL A 94 -9.08 14.72 -8.44
CA VAL A 94 -9.07 15.47 -9.70
C VAL A 94 -10.44 15.50 -10.39
N GLY A 95 -11.50 15.04 -9.72
CA GLY A 95 -12.87 15.05 -10.25
C GLY A 95 -13.16 13.97 -11.30
N LEU A 96 -12.34 12.92 -11.36
CA LEU A 96 -12.57 11.76 -12.21
C LEU A 96 -13.20 10.65 -11.34
N GLY A 97 -14.51 10.41 -11.52
CA GLY A 97 -15.23 9.23 -10.98
C GLY A 97 -15.93 9.37 -9.63
#